data_AF-A0AA38JA51-F1
#
_entry.id   AF-A0AA38JA51-F1
#
_cell.length_a   1.000
_cell.length_b   1.000
_cell.length_c   1.000
_cell.angle_alpha   90.00
_cell.angle_beta   90.00
_cell.angle_gamma   90.00
#
_symmetry.space_group_name_H-M   'P 1'
#
loop_
_entity.id
_entity.type
_entity.pdbx_description
1 polymer ?
#
loop_
_entity_poly.entity_id
_entity_poly.type
_entity_poly.pdbx_seq_one_letter_code
_entity_poly.pdbx_strand_id
1 'polypeptide(L)'
;MKNPLHPPPAPPGFSGGAQIPEGSASILSSLFLHWLGPLLGTGFSRPLEQDDLWSLPHSRLTSHLTDELERHFYSILPDEKQAAPSSYQSADHVTRSDETEKTEMRENPNEQVSLLKAIYRQFFWQCWYTGSLTLIALTETLPTLTPLVTKALLTWLTDSYVFFHLSPAEKQESLSSEPQGIGYGVGVAIGLFFMQQGASLMNAHSSKFAMSLGLSVRTAVRFSRIIGCITRKSLRLSARARLEHPSGQIFTMISTDADRADKFCIYGHHLWIAPIQLIITAGLLIATLGYSALVGLG
;
A
#
# COMPACT_ATOMS: atom_id res chain seq x y z
N MET A 1 28.87 18.79 30.20
CA MET A 1 28.44 19.05 28.80
C MET A 1 27.68 17.81 28.33
N LYS A 2 26.42 17.93 27.90
CA LYS A 2 25.66 16.77 27.40
C LYS A 2 26.26 16.34 26.07
N ASN A 3 26.71 15.09 25.97
CA ASN A 3 27.26 14.54 24.73
C ASN A 3 26.09 14.27 23.77
N PRO A 4 25.99 14.95 22.61
CA PRO A 4 24.89 14.74 21.67
C PRO A 4 24.87 13.32 21.07
N LEU A 5 25.98 12.58 21.12
CA LEU A 5 26.09 11.21 20.61
C LEU A 5 25.78 10.13 21.67
N HIS A 6 25.67 10.51 22.94
CA HIS A 6 25.32 9.61 24.04
C HIS A 6 24.35 10.31 25.00
N PRO A 7 23.07 10.43 24.62
CA PRO A 7 22.06 10.98 25.51
C PRO A 7 21.86 10.07 26.74
N PRO A 8 21.52 10.64 27.90
CA PRO A 8 21.15 9.83 29.06
C PRO A 8 19.95 8.93 28.72
N PRO A 9 19.87 7.71 29.31
CA PRO A 9 18.82 6.75 29.00
C PRO A 9 17.43 7.34 29.24
N ALA A 10 16.56 7.29 28.23
CA ALA A 10 15.16 7.65 28.36
C ALA A 10 14.43 6.71 29.34
N PRO A 11 13.41 7.18 30.09
CA PRO A 11 12.68 6.35 31.03
C PRO A 11 12.01 5.13 30.36
N PRO A 12 11.81 4.02 31.09
CA PRO A 12 11.04 2.86 30.61
C PRO A 12 9.57 3.23 30.39
N GLY A 13 8.93 2.61 29.38
CA GLY A 13 7.50 2.78 29.11
C GLY A 13 7.15 4.10 28.44
N PHE A 14 7.87 4.48 27.37
CA PHE A 14 7.68 5.75 26.66
C PHE A 14 6.23 6.01 26.25
N SER A 15 5.52 4.99 25.75
CA SER A 15 4.15 5.15 25.27
C SER A 15 3.13 5.21 26.40
N GLY A 16 3.41 4.60 27.56
CA GLY A 16 2.46 4.50 28.68
C GLY A 16 1.10 3.91 28.28
N GLY A 17 1.03 3.11 27.20
CA GLY A 17 -0.20 2.58 26.63
C GLY A 17 -0.96 3.55 25.69
N ALA A 18 -0.40 4.72 25.41
CA ALA A 18 -1.00 5.69 24.48
C ALA A 18 -1.16 5.11 23.06
N GLN A 19 -2.19 5.58 22.36
CA GLN A 19 -2.45 5.21 20.98
C GLN A 19 -1.52 5.96 20.02
N ILE A 20 -1.33 5.38 18.84
CA ILE A 20 -0.50 5.98 17.78
C ILE A 20 -1.02 7.39 17.43
N PRO A 21 -0.19 8.45 17.53
CA PRO A 21 -0.60 9.84 17.31
C PRO A 21 -0.77 10.22 15.82
N GLU A 22 -0.77 9.26 14.90
CA GLU A 22 -0.90 9.50 13.45
C GLU A 22 -2.20 10.23 13.11
N GLY A 23 -3.31 9.88 13.76
CA GLY A 23 -4.63 10.47 13.50
C GLY A 23 -4.87 11.82 14.16
N SER A 24 -4.11 12.15 15.22
CA SER A 24 -4.22 13.42 15.95
C SER A 24 -3.13 14.43 15.58
N ALA A 25 -2.13 14.02 14.80
CA ALA A 25 -1.04 14.87 14.34
C ALA A 25 -1.52 15.92 13.33
N SER A 26 -0.92 17.12 13.38
CA SER A 26 -1.12 18.15 12.36
C SER A 26 -0.67 17.66 10.98
N ILE A 27 -1.23 18.24 9.91
CA ILE A 27 -0.94 17.85 8.53
C ILE A 27 0.58 17.90 8.25
N LEU A 28 1.27 18.94 8.72
CA LEU A 28 2.73 19.08 8.58
C LEU A 28 3.49 18.01 9.37
N SER A 29 3.07 17.70 10.60
CA SER A 29 3.68 16.63 11.40
C SER A 29 3.48 15.26 10.74
N SER A 30 2.31 15.01 10.13
CA SER A 30 2.03 13.79 9.39
C SER A 30 2.83 13.69 8.09
N LEU A 31 3.02 14.82 7.39
CA LEU A 31 3.77 14.93 6.14
C LEU A 31 5.26 14.65 6.34
N PHE A 32 5.88 15.24 7.37
CA PHE A 32 7.30 15.06 7.68
C PHE A 32 7.59 13.91 8.65
N LEU A 33 6.60 13.08 8.99
CA LEU A 33 6.72 12.00 9.98
C LEU A 33 7.28 12.46 11.34
N HIS A 34 7.05 13.73 11.68
CA HIS A 34 7.65 14.34 12.87
C HIS A 34 7.15 13.70 14.16
N TRP A 35 5.90 13.20 14.16
CA TRP A 35 5.31 12.46 15.28
C TRP A 35 6.07 11.17 15.65
N LEU A 36 6.89 10.61 14.74
CA LEU A 36 7.72 9.43 15.01
C LEU A 36 9.02 9.79 15.75
N GLY A 37 9.43 11.06 15.69
CA GLY A 37 10.69 11.56 16.27
C GLY A 37 10.92 11.18 17.74
N PRO A 38 9.92 11.32 18.63
CA PRO A 38 10.07 10.91 20.03
C PRO A 38 10.45 9.43 20.21
N LEU A 39 9.84 8.51 19.44
CA LEU A 39 10.14 7.08 19.50
C LEU A 39 11.54 6.77 18.94
N LEU A 40 11.96 7.46 17.89
CA LEU A 40 13.32 7.33 17.36
C LEU A 40 14.35 7.84 18.36
N GLY A 41 14.03 8.93 19.07
CA GLY A 41 14.87 9.47 20.14
C GLY A 41 15.04 8.50 21.32
N THR A 42 13.97 7.80 21.72
CA THR A 42 14.07 6.78 22.77
C THR A 42 14.87 5.57 22.30
N GLY A 43 14.67 5.11 21.07
CA GLY A 43 15.44 4.01 20.47
C GLY A 43 16.92 4.32 20.26
N PHE A 44 17.28 5.58 20.02
CA PHE A 44 18.68 6.02 19.98
C PHE A 44 19.33 6.01 21.36
N SER A 45 18.55 6.26 22.41
CA SER A 45 19.03 6.34 23.79
C SER A 45 19.16 4.95 24.45
N ARG A 46 18.21 4.05 24.21
CA ARG A 46 18.24 2.67 24.72
C ARG A 46 17.48 1.70 23.80
N PRO A 47 17.73 0.37 23.91
CA PRO A 47 16.92 -0.63 23.22
C PRO A 47 15.43 -0.48 23.59
N LEU A 48 14.57 -0.53 22.56
CA LEU A 48 13.12 -0.42 22.72
C LEU A 48 12.55 -1.72 23.31
N GLU A 49 11.64 -1.57 24.27
CA GLU A 49 10.88 -2.67 24.85
C GLU A 49 9.41 -2.63 24.38
N GLN A 50 8.66 -3.69 24.63
CA GLN A 50 7.26 -3.78 24.20
C GLN A 50 6.40 -2.64 24.74
N ASP A 51 6.64 -2.23 25.99
CA ASP A 51 5.90 -1.15 26.67
C ASP A 51 6.23 0.25 26.14
N ASP A 52 7.25 0.39 25.29
CA ASP A 52 7.58 1.64 24.62
C ASP A 52 6.80 1.86 23.32
N LEU A 53 6.17 0.81 22.80
CA LEU A 53 5.43 0.85 21.55
C LEU A 53 4.02 1.41 21.79
N TRP A 54 3.53 2.18 20.82
CA TRP A 54 2.15 2.67 20.83
C TRP A 54 1.14 1.56 20.57
N SER A 55 -0.04 1.70 21.18
CA SER A 55 -1.16 0.81 20.91
C SER A 55 -1.88 1.18 19.61
N LEU A 56 -2.39 0.16 18.91
CA LEU A 56 -3.17 0.34 17.69
C LEU A 56 -4.58 0.87 18.04
N PRO A 57 -5.17 1.75 17.19
CA PRO A 57 -6.56 2.18 17.37
C PRO A 57 -7.52 1.00 17.17
N HIS A 58 -8.70 1.09 17.78
CA HIS A 58 -9.68 -0.02 17.79
C HIS A 58 -10.13 -0.44 16.38
N SER A 59 -10.20 0.50 15.43
CA SER A 59 -10.52 0.23 14.02
C SER A 59 -9.47 -0.61 13.28
N ARG A 60 -8.24 -0.69 13.81
CA ARG A 60 -7.14 -1.48 13.26
C ARG A 60 -6.85 -2.75 14.07
N LEU A 61 -7.64 -3.03 15.12
CA LEU A 61 -7.52 -4.25 15.91
C LEU A 61 -8.12 -5.46 15.20
N THR A 62 -7.48 -6.60 15.40
CA THR A 62 -7.80 -7.87 14.76
C THR A 62 -9.21 -8.37 15.07
N SER A 63 -9.69 -8.19 16.30
CA SER A 63 -11.00 -8.63 16.77
C SER A 63 -12.14 -7.95 16.01
N HIS A 64 -12.15 -6.62 16.00
CA HIS A 64 -13.15 -5.81 15.31
C HIS A 64 -13.26 -6.20 13.82
N LEU A 65 -12.12 -6.45 13.20
CA LEU A 65 -12.05 -6.71 11.77
C LEU A 65 -12.43 -8.15 11.45
N THR A 66 -12.11 -9.12 12.32
CA THR A 66 -12.59 -10.50 12.21
C THR A 66 -14.12 -10.54 12.24
N ASP A 67 -14.73 -9.84 13.20
CA ASP A 67 -16.19 -9.77 13.34
C ASP A 67 -16.85 -9.16 12.10
N GLU A 68 -16.26 -8.13 11.52
CA GLU A 68 -16.77 -7.51 10.30
C GLU A 68 -16.71 -8.47 9.08
N LEU A 69 -15.73 -9.39 9.01
CA LEU A 69 -15.68 -10.41 7.95
C LEU A 69 -16.76 -11.39 8.11
N GLU A 70 -16.91 -11.83 9.35
CA GLU A 70 -17.82 -12.89 9.70
C GLU A 70 -19.23 -12.43 9.35
N ARG A 71 -19.58 -11.18 9.72
CA ARG A 71 -20.83 -10.54 9.29
C ARG A 71 -20.98 -10.49 7.77
N HIS A 72 -19.96 -10.03 7.04
CA HIS A 72 -20.04 -9.95 5.58
C HIS A 72 -20.11 -11.33 4.90
N PHE A 73 -19.36 -12.31 5.39
CA PHE A 73 -19.36 -13.67 4.89
C PHE A 73 -20.73 -14.32 5.12
N TYR A 74 -21.30 -14.19 6.33
CA TYR A 74 -22.64 -14.66 6.64
C TYR A 74 -23.72 -13.93 5.84
N SER A 75 -23.55 -12.64 5.54
CA SER A 75 -24.48 -11.90 4.66
C SER A 75 -24.50 -12.36 3.21
N ILE A 76 -23.50 -13.13 2.76
CA ILE A 76 -23.40 -13.67 1.40
C ILE A 76 -23.88 -15.13 1.36
N LEU A 77 -24.01 -15.78 2.51
CA LEU A 77 -24.57 -17.13 2.60
C LEU A 77 -26.08 -17.10 2.33
N PRO A 78 -26.62 -18.06 1.53
CA PRO A 78 -28.06 -18.25 1.37
C PRO A 78 -28.74 -18.45 2.72
N ASP A 79 -29.97 -17.94 2.87
CA ASP A 79 -30.74 -17.95 4.14
C ASP A 79 -30.88 -19.37 4.74
N GLU A 80 -30.93 -20.39 3.89
CA GLU A 80 -30.97 -21.82 4.28
C GLU A 80 -29.75 -22.26 5.11
N LYS A 81 -28.57 -21.67 4.88
CA LYS A 81 -27.34 -21.95 5.63
C LYS A 81 -27.11 -20.97 6.79
N GLN A 82 -27.84 -19.85 6.85
CA GLN A 82 -27.79 -18.90 7.97
C GLN A 82 -28.54 -19.42 9.21
N ALA A 83 -29.52 -20.30 9.04
CA ALA A 83 -30.37 -20.84 10.12
C ALA A 83 -29.73 -21.96 10.97
N ALA A 84 -28.50 -22.38 10.65
CA ALA A 84 -27.79 -23.44 11.39
C ALA A 84 -26.84 -22.98 12.52
N PRO A 85 -27.18 -22.03 13.43
CA PRO A 85 -26.38 -21.79 14.62
C PRO A 85 -27.19 -22.00 15.92
N SER A 86 -27.78 -23.16 16.18
CA SER A 86 -28.12 -23.62 17.55
C SER A 86 -28.86 -24.98 17.57
N SER A 87 -28.17 -26.08 17.33
CA SER A 87 -28.67 -27.41 17.74
C SER A 87 -27.55 -28.25 18.36
N TYR A 88 -26.93 -27.67 19.38
CA TYR A 88 -26.16 -28.40 20.39
C TYR A 88 -26.87 -28.29 21.75
N GLN A 89 -28.19 -28.52 21.75
CA GLN A 89 -28.94 -28.72 22.99
C GLN A 89 -29.53 -30.13 22.99
N SER A 90 -29.00 -30.91 23.92
CA SER A 90 -29.60 -32.11 24.52
C SER A 90 -29.80 -33.30 23.59
N ALA A 91 -28.74 -34.11 23.45
CA ALA A 91 -28.89 -35.51 23.07
C ALA A 91 -29.19 -36.35 24.32
N ASP A 92 -30.39 -36.19 24.88
CA ASP A 92 -31.02 -37.13 25.80
C ASP A 92 -32.50 -37.20 25.41
N HIS A 93 -32.80 -38.00 24.40
CA HIS A 93 -34.01 -38.82 24.31
C HIS A 93 -33.99 -39.61 23.01
N VAL A 94 -33.63 -40.89 23.13
CA VAL A 94 -33.94 -41.91 22.12
C VAL A 94 -35.44 -42.17 22.21
N THR A 95 -36.20 -41.84 21.17
CA THR A 95 -37.44 -42.57 20.89
C THR A 95 -37.68 -42.63 19.38
N ARG A 96 -37.94 -43.87 18.96
CA ARG A 96 -38.13 -44.35 17.60
C ARG A 96 -39.61 -44.26 17.25
N SER A 97 -39.93 -43.51 16.19
CA SER A 97 -41.14 -43.61 15.35
C SER A 97 -40.92 -42.64 14.20
N ASP A 98 -40.47 -43.15 13.06
CA ASP A 98 -41.28 -43.43 11.86
C ASP A 98 -41.40 -42.22 10.92
N GLU A 99 -40.99 -42.48 9.68
CA GLU A 99 -41.29 -41.76 8.45
C GLU A 99 -41.09 -40.24 8.45
N THR A 100 -39.88 -39.80 8.14
CA THR A 100 -39.66 -38.45 7.58
C THR A 100 -38.52 -38.49 6.59
N GLU A 101 -38.90 -38.39 5.32
CA GLU A 101 -38.22 -37.60 4.31
C GLU A 101 -36.70 -37.49 4.49
N LYS A 102 -35.98 -38.43 3.85
CA LYS A 102 -34.58 -38.19 3.47
C LYS A 102 -34.60 -37.07 2.42
N THR A 103 -34.72 -35.82 2.86
CA THR A 103 -34.25 -34.70 2.08
C THR A 103 -32.73 -34.86 2.04
N GLU A 104 -32.25 -35.65 1.07
CA GLU A 104 -30.91 -35.46 0.56
C GLU A 104 -30.84 -34.00 0.13
N MET A 105 -30.31 -33.14 1.00
CA MET A 105 -29.81 -31.84 0.58
C MET A 105 -28.80 -32.14 -0.52
N ARG A 106 -29.24 -32.09 -1.77
CA ARG A 106 -28.38 -32.00 -2.94
C ARG A 106 -27.58 -30.73 -2.72
N GLU A 107 -26.42 -30.88 -2.09
CA GLU A 107 -25.45 -29.82 -1.96
C GLU A 107 -25.04 -29.48 -3.39
N ASN A 108 -25.63 -28.40 -3.92
CA ASN A 108 -25.41 -27.99 -5.29
C ASN A 108 -23.90 -27.68 -5.40
N PRO A 109 -23.12 -28.45 -6.18
CA PRO A 109 -21.66 -28.28 -6.22
C PRO A 109 -21.25 -26.88 -6.68
N ASN A 110 -22.17 -26.20 -7.37
CA ASN A 110 -22.01 -24.89 -7.96
C ASN A 110 -22.31 -23.72 -7.00
N GLU A 111 -22.77 -24.01 -5.76
CA GLU A 111 -23.10 -23.01 -4.74
C GLU A 111 -22.03 -22.96 -3.64
N GLN A 112 -20.77 -23.08 -4.05
CA GLN A 112 -19.64 -22.76 -3.19
C GLN A 112 -19.53 -21.25 -3.09
N VAL A 113 -20.04 -20.69 -2.00
CA VAL A 113 -19.84 -19.29 -1.67
C VAL A 113 -18.35 -19.05 -1.43
N SER A 114 -17.67 -18.53 -2.45
CA SER A 114 -16.23 -18.32 -2.40
C SER A 114 -15.88 -17.20 -1.42
N LEU A 115 -15.11 -17.54 -0.39
CA LEU A 115 -14.50 -16.59 0.55
C LEU A 115 -13.78 -15.45 -0.19
N LEU A 116 -13.18 -15.76 -1.34
CA LEU A 116 -12.46 -14.81 -2.19
C LEU A 116 -13.39 -13.72 -2.73
N LYS A 117 -14.65 -14.04 -3.03
CA LYS A 117 -15.66 -13.06 -3.47
C LYS A 117 -16.05 -12.10 -2.34
N ALA A 118 -16.18 -12.61 -1.10
CA ALA A 118 -16.46 -11.79 0.08
C ALA A 118 -15.29 -10.84 0.38
N ILE A 119 -14.07 -11.36 0.32
CA ILE A 119 -12.83 -10.58 0.46
C ILE A 119 -12.77 -9.50 -0.62
N TYR A 120 -12.91 -9.88 -1.90
CA TYR A 120 -12.84 -8.94 -3.01
C TYR A 120 -13.85 -7.81 -2.89
N ARG A 121 -15.12 -8.10 -2.58
CA ARG A 121 -16.19 -7.08 -2.51
C ARG A 121 -15.96 -6.06 -1.40
N GLN A 122 -15.43 -6.48 -0.24
CA GLN A 122 -15.13 -5.57 0.85
C GLN A 122 -13.92 -4.69 0.56
N PHE A 123 -12.90 -5.25 -0.11
CA PHE A 123 -11.64 -4.54 -0.34
C PHE A 123 -11.54 -3.85 -1.70
N PHE A 124 -12.50 -4.07 -2.60
CA PHE A 124 -12.50 -3.53 -3.95
C PHE A 124 -12.27 -2.01 -3.91
N TRP A 125 -13.14 -1.28 -3.21
CA TRP A 125 -13.05 0.19 -3.17
C TRP A 125 -11.78 0.69 -2.50
N GLN A 126 -11.29 0.02 -1.46
CA GLN A 126 -10.10 0.45 -0.75
C GLN A 126 -8.83 0.17 -1.58
N CYS A 127 -8.77 -0.97 -2.26
CA CYS A 127 -7.68 -1.37 -3.16
C CYS A 127 -7.65 -0.49 -4.43
N TRP A 128 -8.81 -0.20 -5.01
CA TRP A 128 -8.90 0.69 -6.17
C TRP A 128 -8.70 2.15 -5.79
N TYR A 129 -9.08 2.59 -4.59
CA TYR A 129 -8.75 3.93 -4.10
C TYR A 129 -7.24 4.10 -3.87
N THR A 130 -6.55 3.04 -3.45
CA THR A 130 -5.09 3.09 -3.27
C THR A 130 -4.36 2.96 -4.59
N GLY A 131 -4.83 2.09 -5.47
CA GLY A 131 -4.36 1.97 -6.84
C GLY A 131 -4.61 3.24 -7.65
N SER A 132 -5.76 3.87 -7.43
CA SER A 132 -6.08 5.17 -8.01
C SER A 132 -5.28 6.25 -7.33
N LEU A 133 -4.98 6.25 -6.03
CA LEU A 133 -4.05 7.21 -5.43
C LEU A 133 -2.62 7.02 -5.93
N THR A 134 -2.15 5.80 -6.20
CA THR A 134 -0.86 5.59 -6.88
C THR A 134 -0.88 6.00 -8.34
N LEU A 135 -2.07 6.08 -8.95
CA LEU A 135 -2.26 6.55 -10.33
C LEU A 135 -2.57 8.07 -10.42
N ILE A 136 -3.29 8.64 -9.44
CA ILE A 136 -3.72 10.03 -9.23
C ILE A 136 -2.59 10.82 -8.57
N ALA A 137 -1.77 10.19 -7.73
CA ALA A 137 -0.35 10.49 -7.64
C ALA A 137 0.26 10.13 -8.99
N LEU A 138 -0.06 10.95 -9.99
CA LEU A 138 0.40 11.00 -11.37
C LEU A 138 1.93 11.26 -11.42
N THR A 139 2.73 10.58 -10.60
CA THR A 139 4.02 11.07 -10.06
C THR A 139 5.18 10.11 -10.25
N GLU A 140 5.07 9.15 -11.16
CA GLU A 140 6.26 8.79 -11.95
C GLU A 140 6.44 9.78 -13.11
N THR A 141 5.39 10.50 -13.52
CA THR A 141 5.45 11.47 -14.63
C THR A 141 6.26 12.72 -14.32
N LEU A 142 6.22 13.27 -13.10
CA LEU A 142 7.06 14.43 -12.75
C LEU A 142 8.56 14.09 -12.95
N PRO A 143 9.09 12.98 -12.38
CA PRO A 143 10.43 12.51 -12.73
C PRO A 143 10.62 12.24 -14.23
N THR A 144 9.62 11.67 -14.91
CA THR A 144 9.66 11.40 -16.36
C THR A 144 9.69 12.67 -17.22
N LEU A 145 9.17 13.80 -16.73
CA LEU A 145 9.19 15.11 -17.40
C LEU A 145 10.49 15.88 -17.14
N THR A 146 11.30 15.46 -16.17
CA THR A 146 12.64 16.00 -15.90
C THR A 146 13.50 16.16 -17.17
N PRO A 147 13.66 15.16 -18.06
CA PRO A 147 14.43 15.33 -19.29
C PRO A 147 13.92 16.45 -20.20
N LEU A 148 12.62 16.77 -20.20
CA LEU A 148 12.06 17.88 -20.98
C LEU A 148 12.49 19.24 -20.40
N VAL A 149 12.43 19.37 -19.07
CA VAL A 149 12.86 20.59 -18.37
C VAL A 149 14.37 20.78 -18.48
N THR A 150 15.14 19.70 -18.34
CA THR A 150 16.60 19.70 -18.54
C THR A 150 16.95 20.05 -19.99
N LYS A 151 16.20 19.54 -20.98
CA LYS A 151 16.36 19.93 -22.39
C LYS A 151 16.15 21.42 -22.57
N ALA A 152 15.06 21.99 -22.03
CA ALA A 152 14.79 23.43 -22.11
C ALA A 152 15.90 24.28 -21.47
N LEU A 153 16.43 23.85 -20.32
CA LEU A 153 17.55 24.52 -19.64
C LEU A 153 18.84 24.44 -20.46
N LEU A 154 19.15 23.29 -21.06
CA LEU A 154 20.33 23.10 -21.90
C LEU A 154 20.25 23.90 -23.20
N THR A 155 19.09 23.97 -23.84
CA THR A 155 18.89 24.80 -25.04
C THR A 155 19.11 26.26 -24.70
N TRP A 156 18.51 26.77 -23.61
CA TRP A 156 18.76 28.13 -23.14
C TRP A 156 20.23 28.41 -22.82
N LEU A 157 20.91 27.49 -22.13
CA LEU A 157 22.32 27.64 -21.78
C LEU A 157 23.21 27.70 -23.04
N THR A 158 22.89 26.87 -24.02
CA THR A 158 23.61 26.82 -25.31
C THR A 158 23.40 28.11 -26.08
N ASP A 159 22.16 28.58 -26.22
CA ASP A 159 21.82 29.82 -26.92
C ASP A 159 22.47 31.04 -26.24
N SER A 160 22.46 31.09 -24.91
CA SER A 160 23.14 32.14 -24.15
C SER A 160 24.66 32.09 -24.34
N TYR A 161 25.28 30.91 -24.31
CA TYR A 161 26.73 30.76 -24.50
C TYR A 161 27.16 31.24 -25.89
N VAL A 162 26.43 30.79 -26.92
CA VAL A 162 26.61 31.16 -28.34
C VAL A 162 26.46 32.67 -28.52
N PHE A 163 25.46 33.29 -27.90
CA PHE A 163 25.23 34.74 -27.95
C PHE A 163 26.39 35.56 -27.36
N PHE A 164 27.04 35.09 -26.29
CA PHE A 164 28.14 35.82 -25.64
C PHE A 164 29.50 35.62 -26.30
N HIS A 165 29.71 34.52 -27.05
CA HIS A 165 31.03 34.18 -27.62
C HIS A 165 31.14 34.42 -29.14
N LEU A 166 30.04 34.57 -29.88
CA LEU A 166 30.08 34.82 -31.32
C LEU A 166 30.24 36.31 -31.70
N SER A 167 30.78 36.55 -32.89
CA SER A 167 30.95 37.88 -33.48
C SER A 167 29.59 38.49 -33.88
N PRO A 168 29.42 39.82 -33.92
CA PRO A 168 28.13 40.46 -34.25
C PRO A 168 27.51 40.02 -35.59
N ALA A 169 28.34 39.68 -36.57
CA ALA A 169 27.89 39.19 -37.88
C ALA A 169 27.37 37.74 -37.83
N GLU A 170 27.96 36.88 -36.99
CA GLU A 170 27.59 35.47 -36.84
C GLU A 170 26.35 35.28 -35.95
N LYS A 171 26.10 36.24 -35.04
CA LYS A 171 24.90 36.26 -34.18
C LYS A 171 23.60 36.37 -34.97
N GLN A 172 23.59 37.14 -36.06
CA GLN A 172 22.41 37.36 -36.91
C GLN A 172 22.04 36.11 -37.74
N GLU A 173 23.02 35.26 -38.04
CA GLU A 173 22.85 34.04 -38.84
C GLU A 173 22.49 32.83 -37.99
N SER A 174 23.07 32.73 -36.78
CA SER A 174 22.90 31.55 -35.90
C SER A 174 21.74 31.68 -34.90
N LEU A 175 21.28 32.90 -34.58
CA LEU A 175 20.26 33.13 -33.56
C LEU A 175 19.01 33.80 -34.15
N SER A 176 17.86 33.13 -34.06
CA SER A 176 16.56 33.62 -34.53
C SER A 176 15.89 34.61 -33.56
N SER A 177 16.34 34.68 -32.30
CA SER A 177 15.84 35.62 -31.28
C SER A 177 16.87 35.83 -30.16
N GLU A 178 16.85 36.99 -29.49
CA GLU A 178 17.71 37.27 -28.33
C GLU A 178 17.41 36.28 -27.19
N PRO A 179 18.44 35.67 -26.56
CA PRO A 179 18.20 34.69 -25.51
C PRO A 179 17.52 35.36 -24.32
N GLN A 180 16.57 34.67 -23.71
CA GLN A 180 15.88 35.17 -22.53
C GLN A 180 16.89 35.44 -21.40
N GLY A 181 16.64 36.51 -20.62
CA GLY A 181 17.58 36.97 -19.61
C GLY A 181 17.94 35.91 -18.55
N ILE A 182 19.00 36.15 -17.80
CA ILE A 182 19.54 35.25 -16.75
C ILE A 182 18.45 34.78 -15.77
N GLY A 183 17.44 35.62 -15.52
CA GLY A 183 16.29 35.28 -14.67
C GLY A 183 15.47 34.08 -15.16
N TYR A 184 15.39 33.84 -16.48
CA TYR A 184 14.71 32.66 -17.02
C TYR A 184 15.44 31.37 -16.67
N GLY A 185 16.75 31.30 -16.91
CA GLY A 185 17.55 30.11 -16.57
C GLY A 185 17.56 29.80 -15.08
N VAL A 186 17.71 30.83 -14.23
CA VAL A 186 17.60 30.68 -12.77
C VAL A 186 16.20 30.23 -12.36
N GLY A 187 15.15 30.78 -12.98
CA GLY A 187 13.76 30.39 -12.73
C GLY A 187 13.47 28.93 -13.10
N VAL A 188 13.96 28.46 -14.26
CA VAL A 188 13.83 27.06 -14.70
C VAL A 188 14.57 26.12 -13.75
N ALA A 189 15.78 26.47 -13.31
CA ALA A 189 16.56 25.67 -12.37
C ALA A 189 15.89 25.56 -10.98
N ILE A 190 15.37 26.68 -10.46
CA ILE A 190 14.60 26.69 -9.20
C ILE A 190 13.31 25.89 -9.35
N GLY A 191 12.62 26.05 -10.49
CA GLY A 191 11.43 25.26 -10.82
C GLY A 191 11.71 23.76 -10.83
N LEU A 192 12.82 23.33 -11.44
CA LEU A 192 13.25 21.95 -11.45
C LEU A 192 13.53 21.41 -10.04
N PHE A 193 14.17 22.21 -9.18
CA PHE A 193 14.40 21.85 -7.79
C PHE A 193 13.07 21.60 -7.05
N PHE A 194 12.14 22.54 -7.07
CA PHE A 194 10.84 22.38 -6.39
C PHE A 194 10.00 21.25 -6.99
N MET A 195 10.06 21.06 -8.30
CA MET A 195 9.46 19.94 -9.00
C MET A 195 10.00 18.59 -8.47
N GLN A 196 11.32 18.47 -8.31
CA GLN A 196 11.96 17.27 -7.80
C GLN A 196 11.63 17.01 -6.32
N GLN A 197 11.65 18.06 -5.49
CA GLN A 197 11.29 17.94 -4.07
C GLN A 197 9.81 17.58 -3.88
N GLY A 198 8.91 18.15 -4.69
CA GLY A 198 7.50 17.81 -4.70
C GLY A 198 7.25 16.36 -5.13
N ALA A 199 7.93 15.90 -6.17
CA ALA A 199 7.88 14.50 -6.62
C ALA A 199 8.40 13.54 -5.53
N SER A 200 9.51 13.87 -4.87
CA SER A 200 10.07 13.08 -3.77
C SER A 200 9.08 12.97 -2.59
N LEU A 201 8.45 14.07 -2.20
CA LEU A 201 7.47 14.11 -1.13
C LEU A 201 6.21 13.31 -1.46
N MET A 202 5.72 13.41 -2.71
CA MET A 202 4.60 12.60 -3.18
C MET A 202 4.97 11.11 -3.22
N ASN A 203 6.16 10.76 -3.69
CA ASN A 203 6.63 9.38 -3.65
C ASN A 203 6.75 8.85 -2.22
N ALA A 204 7.26 9.66 -1.29
CA ALA A 204 7.34 9.32 0.12
C ALA A 204 5.95 9.18 0.75
N HIS A 205 4.99 10.03 0.38
CA HIS A 205 3.62 9.94 0.88
C HIS A 205 2.88 8.73 0.30
N SER A 206 3.02 8.46 -1.00
CA SER A 206 2.51 7.26 -1.66
C SER A 206 3.15 6.01 -1.10
N SER A 207 4.44 6.03 -0.78
CA SER A 207 5.14 4.91 -0.11
C SER A 207 4.69 4.73 1.32
N LYS A 208 4.56 5.81 2.12
CA LYS A 208 4.01 5.77 3.47
C LYS A 208 2.57 5.27 3.45
N PHE A 209 1.76 5.74 2.50
CA PHE A 209 0.38 5.32 2.35
C PHE A 209 0.31 3.87 1.84
N ALA A 210 1.17 3.44 0.92
CA ALA A 210 1.27 2.05 0.47
C ALA A 210 1.81 1.12 1.56
N MET A 211 2.67 1.63 2.46
CA MET A 211 3.18 0.93 3.64
C MET A 211 2.21 1.00 4.83
N SER A 212 1.36 2.03 4.94
CA SER A 212 0.34 2.17 5.99
C SER A 212 -0.92 1.42 5.60
N LEU A 213 -1.31 1.45 4.33
CA LEU A 213 -2.14 0.44 3.70
C LEU A 213 -1.43 -0.92 3.75
N GLY A 214 -0.10 -0.97 3.67
CA GLY A 214 0.65 -2.18 3.98
C GLY A 214 0.35 -2.67 5.41
N LEU A 215 0.74 -1.97 6.46
CA LEU A 215 0.49 -2.40 7.82
C LEU A 215 -1.01 -2.58 8.15
N SER A 216 -1.87 -1.65 7.71
CA SER A 216 -3.31 -1.62 8.00
C SER A 216 -4.12 -2.56 7.13
N VAL A 217 -3.59 -3.01 5.98
CA VAL A 217 -4.30 -3.88 5.05
C VAL A 217 -3.58 -5.23 4.86
N ARG A 218 -2.33 -5.37 5.33
CA ARG A 218 -1.41 -6.45 4.97
C ARG A 218 -0.89 -7.28 6.15
N THR A 219 -1.14 -6.95 7.43
CA THR A 219 -0.79 -7.88 8.53
C THR A 219 -1.81 -7.99 9.67
N ALA A 220 -2.31 -6.88 10.22
CA ALA A 220 -3.25 -6.97 11.36
C ALA A 220 -4.69 -7.28 10.92
N VAL A 221 -5.14 -6.74 9.80
CA VAL A 221 -6.58 -6.62 9.51
C VAL A 221 -7.11 -7.70 8.57
N ARG A 222 -6.32 -8.12 7.58
CA ARG A 222 -6.71 -9.15 6.60
C ARG A 222 -6.23 -10.54 7.02
N PHE A 223 -5.00 -10.66 7.53
CA PHE A 223 -4.49 -11.94 8.02
C PHE A 223 -5.04 -12.30 9.38
N SER A 224 -5.12 -11.42 10.38
CA SER A 224 -5.74 -11.85 11.65
C SER A 224 -7.23 -12.17 11.53
N ARG A 225 -7.91 -11.60 10.53
CA ARG A 225 -9.30 -11.88 10.18
C ARG A 225 -9.47 -13.23 9.48
N ILE A 226 -8.63 -13.54 8.48
CA ILE A 226 -8.63 -14.86 7.81
C ILE A 226 -8.08 -15.94 8.74
N ILE A 227 -6.96 -15.69 9.42
CA ILE A 227 -6.37 -16.58 10.44
C ILE A 227 -7.33 -16.73 11.60
N GLY A 228 -7.96 -15.68 12.09
CA GLY A 228 -8.97 -15.73 13.15
C GLY A 228 -10.16 -16.60 12.76
N CYS A 229 -10.68 -16.43 11.55
CA CYS A 229 -11.74 -17.30 11.02
C CYS A 229 -11.27 -18.75 10.78
N ILE A 230 -10.10 -18.97 10.17
CA ILE A 230 -9.55 -20.30 9.87
C ILE A 230 -9.15 -21.02 11.16
N THR A 231 -8.57 -20.33 12.14
CA THR A 231 -8.21 -20.89 13.45
C THR A 231 -9.46 -21.19 14.27
N ARG A 232 -10.45 -20.29 14.32
CA ARG A 232 -11.75 -20.60 14.93
C ARG A 232 -12.44 -21.78 14.25
N LYS A 233 -12.37 -21.86 12.92
CA LYS A 233 -12.95 -22.98 12.16
C LYS A 233 -12.13 -24.26 12.31
N SER A 234 -10.80 -24.18 12.41
CA SER A 234 -9.94 -25.35 12.60
C SER A 234 -10.11 -25.97 13.98
N LEU A 235 -10.38 -25.14 14.99
CA LEU A 235 -10.77 -25.58 16.32
C LEU A 235 -12.14 -26.29 16.33
N ARG A 236 -13.00 -25.99 15.36
CA ARG A 236 -14.35 -26.59 15.19
C ARG A 236 -14.42 -27.67 14.10
N LEU A 237 -13.30 -28.11 13.53
CA LEU A 237 -13.25 -29.17 12.50
C LEU A 237 -13.69 -30.53 13.07
N SER A 238 -14.47 -31.26 12.27
CA SER A 238 -14.83 -32.66 12.54
C SER A 238 -13.59 -33.57 12.55
N ALA A 239 -13.69 -34.72 13.22
CA ALA A 239 -12.56 -35.65 13.34
C ALA A 239 -12.01 -36.12 11.98
N ARG A 240 -12.90 -36.36 11.00
CA ARG A 240 -12.52 -36.75 9.64
C ARG A 240 -11.76 -35.64 8.91
N ALA A 241 -12.24 -34.40 8.97
CA ALA A 241 -11.58 -33.26 8.33
C ALA A 241 -10.23 -32.90 9.00
N ARG A 242 -10.08 -33.20 10.30
CA ARG A 242 -8.81 -33.02 11.03
C ARG A 242 -7.74 -34.05 10.63
N LEU A 243 -8.15 -35.23 10.14
CA LEU A 243 -7.24 -36.24 9.58
C LEU A 243 -6.77 -35.84 8.18
N GLU A 244 -7.67 -35.27 7.36
CA GLU A 244 -7.34 -34.79 6.01
C GLU A 244 -6.52 -33.49 6.03
N HIS A 245 -6.75 -32.61 7.00
CA HIS A 245 -6.03 -31.36 7.19
C HIS A 245 -5.48 -31.22 8.62
N PRO A 246 -4.28 -31.75 8.89
CA PRO A 246 -3.64 -31.61 10.19
C PRO A 246 -3.37 -30.14 10.53
N SER A 247 -3.45 -29.78 11.81
CA SER A 247 -3.24 -28.41 12.29
C SER A 247 -1.92 -27.78 11.83
N GLY A 248 -0.85 -28.58 11.71
CA GLY A 248 0.45 -28.12 11.21
C GLY A 248 0.42 -27.72 9.72
N GLN A 249 -0.31 -28.47 8.88
CA GLN A 249 -0.47 -28.13 7.47
C GLN A 249 -1.29 -26.85 7.30
N ILE A 250 -2.35 -26.68 8.10
CA ILE A 250 -3.17 -25.47 8.11
C ILE A 250 -2.33 -24.26 8.53
N PHE A 251 -1.51 -24.38 9.57
CA PHE A 251 -0.66 -23.29 10.05
C PHE A 251 0.41 -22.89 9.03
N THR A 252 1.03 -23.86 8.36
CA THR A 252 2.00 -23.60 7.30
C THR A 252 1.34 -22.91 6.10
N MET A 253 0.18 -23.40 5.66
CA MET A 253 -0.59 -22.78 4.56
C MET A 253 -0.96 -21.33 4.88
N ILE A 254 -1.44 -21.08 6.10
CA ILE A 254 -1.70 -19.73 6.62
C ILE A 254 -0.45 -18.85 6.50
N SER A 255 0.71 -19.32 6.95
CA SER A 255 1.93 -18.52 7.00
C SER A 255 2.48 -18.21 5.60
N THR A 256 2.52 -19.19 4.70
CA THR A 256 3.09 -19.01 3.36
C THR A 256 2.16 -18.22 2.45
N ASP A 257 0.85 -18.45 2.53
CA ASP A 257 -0.11 -17.68 1.75
C ASP A 257 -0.21 -16.25 2.26
N ALA A 258 0.08 -16.03 3.55
CA ALA A 258 0.15 -14.70 4.11
C ALA A 258 1.25 -13.84 3.51
N ASP A 259 2.48 -14.36 3.47
CA ASP A 259 3.61 -13.66 2.86
C ASP A 259 3.37 -13.36 1.36
N ARG A 260 2.72 -14.29 0.64
CA ARG A 260 2.43 -14.11 -0.79
C ARG A 260 1.37 -13.04 -1.04
N ALA A 261 0.26 -13.07 -0.29
CA ALA A 261 -0.78 -12.05 -0.42
C ALA A 261 -0.30 -10.68 0.08
N ASP A 262 0.66 -10.64 1.01
CA ASP A 262 1.37 -9.42 1.40
C ASP A 262 2.08 -8.79 0.21
N LYS A 263 2.96 -9.57 -0.44
CA LYS A 263 3.68 -9.14 -1.64
C LYS A 263 2.74 -8.71 -2.78
N PHE A 264 1.63 -9.42 -3.00
CA PHE A 264 0.66 -9.03 -4.03
C PHE A 264 0.02 -7.67 -3.77
N CYS A 265 -0.25 -7.32 -2.51
CA CYS A 265 -0.82 -6.01 -2.17
C CYS A 265 0.20 -4.86 -2.34
N ILE A 266 1.51 -5.14 -2.28
CA ILE A 266 2.57 -4.17 -2.59
C ILE A 266 2.69 -3.98 -4.10
N TYR A 267 2.90 -5.10 -4.79
CA TYR A 267 3.40 -5.09 -6.16
C TYR A 267 2.29 -5.22 -7.20
N GLY A 268 1.08 -5.61 -6.81
CA GLY A 268 -0.03 -5.86 -7.72
C GLY A 268 -0.42 -4.64 -8.55
N HIS A 269 -0.29 -3.42 -7.99
CA HIS A 269 -0.55 -2.21 -8.76
C HIS A 269 0.54 -1.87 -9.78
N HIS A 270 1.78 -2.29 -9.55
CA HIS A 270 2.86 -2.10 -10.52
C HIS A 270 2.63 -2.89 -11.81
N LEU A 271 1.91 -4.01 -11.76
CA LEU A 271 1.65 -4.86 -12.93
C LEU A 271 0.96 -4.10 -14.08
N TRP A 272 0.05 -3.19 -13.77
CA TRP A 272 -0.71 -2.43 -14.77
C TRP A 272 -0.23 -0.98 -14.90
N ILE A 273 0.46 -0.42 -13.90
CA ILE A 273 1.09 0.90 -13.97
C ILE A 273 2.35 0.87 -14.87
N ALA A 274 3.19 -0.16 -14.75
CA ALA A 274 4.43 -0.30 -15.52
C ALA A 274 4.26 -0.20 -17.06
N PRO A 275 3.30 -0.90 -17.71
CA PRO A 275 3.11 -0.77 -19.16
C PRO A 275 2.65 0.63 -19.57
N ILE A 276 1.79 1.29 -18.77
CA ILE A 276 1.34 2.66 -19.03
C ILE A 276 2.54 3.61 -19.00
N GLN A 277 3.41 3.47 -18.01
CA GLN A 277 4.61 4.29 -17.87
C GLN A 277 5.62 4.07 -19.01
N LEU A 278 5.76 2.83 -19.47
CA LEU A 278 6.61 2.50 -20.62
C LEU A 278 6.11 3.22 -21.88
N ILE A 279 4.80 3.23 -22.11
CA ILE A 279 4.18 3.93 -23.26
C ILE A 279 4.43 5.44 -23.17
N ILE A 280 4.25 6.05 -21.99
CA ILE A 280 4.45 7.50 -21.80
C ILE A 280 5.93 7.86 -22.04
N THR A 281 6.86 7.12 -21.44
CA THR A 281 8.30 7.35 -21.59
C THR A 281 8.74 7.19 -23.05
N ALA A 282 8.27 6.14 -23.73
CA ALA A 282 8.53 5.93 -25.14
C ALA A 282 8.01 7.09 -26.01
N GLY A 283 6.79 7.57 -25.74
CA GLY A 283 6.22 8.75 -26.41
C GLY A 283 7.05 10.01 -26.21
N LEU A 284 7.53 10.25 -24.98
CA LEU A 284 8.38 11.40 -24.66
C LEU A 284 9.74 11.32 -25.36
N LEU A 285 10.31 10.12 -25.45
CA LEU A 285 11.59 9.88 -26.12
C LEU A 285 11.49 10.13 -27.63
N ILE A 286 10.40 9.66 -28.27
CA ILE A 286 10.12 9.92 -29.68
C ILE A 286 9.91 11.41 -29.92
N ALA A 287 9.20 12.11 -29.03
CA ALA A 287 8.98 13.55 -29.15
C ALA A 287 10.28 14.37 -29.00
N THR A 288 11.28 13.86 -28.27
CA THR A 288 12.52 14.59 -27.98
C THR A 288 13.66 14.32 -28.95
N LEU A 289 13.82 13.07 -29.43
CA LEU A 289 14.90 12.62 -30.32
C LEU A 289 14.40 12.21 -31.73
N GLY A 290 13.09 12.11 -31.96
CA GLY A 290 12.52 11.61 -33.21
C GLY A 290 12.53 10.09 -33.32
N TYR A 291 12.30 9.57 -34.53
CA TYR A 291 12.20 8.12 -34.79
C TYR A 291 13.48 7.33 -34.48
N SER A 292 14.65 8.00 -34.42
CA SER A 292 15.92 7.40 -34.02
C SER A 292 15.88 6.81 -32.60
N ALA A 293 14.97 7.28 -31.74
CA ALA A 293 14.73 6.73 -30.41
C ALA A 293 14.22 5.28 -30.41
N LEU A 294 13.49 4.84 -31.47
CA LEU A 294 12.93 3.49 -31.52
C LEU A 294 14.00 2.40 -31.57
N VAL A 295 15.18 2.71 -32.12
CA VAL A 295 16.28 1.74 -32.25
C VAL A 295 16.81 1.30 -30.89
N GLY A 296 16.69 2.13 -29.85
CA GLY A 296 17.09 1.78 -28.49
C GLY A 296 16.02 1.02 -27.68
N LEU A 297 14.80 0.89 -28.21
CA LEU A 297 13.71 0.12 -27.58
C LEU A 297 13.64 -1.34 -28.08
N GLY A 298 14.33 -1.65 -29.18
CA GLY A 298 14.38 -2.97 -29.82
C GLY A 298 15.56 -3.81 -29.41
#